data_AF-A0A971H2T7-F1
#
_entry.id   AF-A0A971H2T7-F1
#
_cell.length_a   1.000
_cell.length_b   1.000
_cell.length_c   1.000
_cell.angle_alpha   90.00
_cell.angle_beta   90.00
_cell.angle_gamma   90.00
#
_symmetry.space_group_name_H-M   'P 1'
#
loop_
_entity.id
_entity.type
_entity.pdbx_description
1 polymer ?
#
loop_
_entity_poly.entity_id
_entity_poly.type
_entity_poly.pdbx_seq_one_letter_code
_entity_poly.pdbx_strand_id
1 'polypeptide(L)' 'YVENGKTYKVWVENVESIKRKLLLVKKYGLAGAAGWRKGHESANIWNVFETELGK' A
#
# COMPACT_ATOMS: atom_id res chain seq x y z
N TYR A 1 12.61 -13.14 11.98
CA TYR A 1 12.75 -14.61 12.09
C TYR A 1 14.22 -14.95 12.14
N VAL A 2 14.67 -15.85 13.02
CA VAL A 2 16.09 -16.27 13.10
C VAL A 2 16.18 -17.75 12.79
N GLU A 3 17.03 -18.12 11.84
CA GLU A 3 17.26 -19.51 11.42
C GLU A 3 18.72 -19.69 11.01
N ASN A 4 19.35 -20.78 11.47
CA ASN A 4 20.77 -21.11 11.21
C ASN A 4 21.74 -19.94 11.50
N GLY A 5 21.49 -19.20 12.60
CA GLY A 5 22.29 -18.03 12.99
C GLY A 5 22.06 -16.78 12.14
N LYS A 6 21.13 -16.80 11.17
CA LYS A 6 20.82 -15.66 10.30
C LYS A 6 19.50 -15.01 10.70
N THR A 7 19.47 -13.68 10.71
CA THR A 7 18.24 -12.90 10.96
C THR A 7 17.59 -12.51 9.65
N TYR A 8 16.33 -12.92 9.46
CA TYR A 8 15.49 -12.56 8.34
C TYR A 8 14.48 -11.49 8.75
N LYS A 9 14.42 -10.43 7.93
CA LYS A 9 13.48 -9.31 8.06
C LYS A 9 12.83 -9.07 6.69
N VAL A 10 11.53 -8.84 6.69
CA VAL A 10 10.76 -8.46 5.51
C VAL A 10 10.00 -7.19 5.85
N TRP A 11 9.96 -6.26 4.92
CA TRP A 11 9.11 -5.07 4.97
C TRP A 11 8.02 -5.23 3.93
N VAL A 12 6.78 -5.09 4.36
CA VAL A 12 5.60 -5.16 3.49
C VAL A 12 4.66 -4.02 3.81
N GLU A 13 3.87 -3.67 2.81
CA GLU A 13 2.78 -2.72 2.96
C GLU A 13 1.57 -3.38 3.62
N ASN A 14 0.80 -2.56 4.33
CA ASN A 14 -0.53 -2.88 4.83
C ASN A 14 -1.53 -1.76 4.48
N VAL A 15 -2.81 -1.98 4.79
CA VAL A 15 -3.91 -1.03 4.55
C VAL A 15 -3.58 0.38 5.05
N GLU A 16 -3.06 0.51 6.27
CA GLU A 16 -2.78 1.81 6.88
C GLU A 16 -1.63 2.54 6.17
N SER A 17 -0.54 1.83 5.83
CA SER A 17 0.57 2.43 5.07
C SER A 17 0.14 2.87 3.67
N ILE A 18 -0.71 2.10 2.99
CA ILE A 18 -1.25 2.45 1.67
C ILE A 18 -2.18 3.66 1.78
N LYS A 19 -3.09 3.68 2.76
CA LYS A 19 -3.94 4.85 3.03
C LYS A 19 -3.12 6.12 3.21
N ARG A 20 -2.07 6.08 4.03
CA ARG A 20 -1.18 7.23 4.26
C ARG A 20 -0.54 7.74 2.97
N LYS A 21 -0.14 6.84 2.07
CA LYS A 21 0.41 7.22 0.76
C LYS A 21 -0.66 7.85 -0.14
N LEU A 22 -1.87 7.32 -0.15
CA LEU A 22 -2.99 7.88 -0.93
C LEU A 22 -3.42 9.26 -0.42
N LEU A 23 -3.33 9.52 0.88
CA LEU A 23 -3.56 10.87 1.42
C LEU A 23 -2.57 11.92 0.90
N LEU A 24 -1.36 11.51 0.47
CA LEU A 24 -0.42 12.42 -0.16
C LEU A 24 -0.90 12.88 -1.55
N VAL A 25 -1.66 12.06 -2.27
CA VAL A 25 -2.26 12.43 -3.57
C VAL A 25 -3.16 13.64 -3.38
N LYS A 26 -4.05 13.61 -2.36
CA LYS A 26 -4.91 14.75 -1.99
C LYS A 26 -4.09 15.95 -1.55
N LYS A 27 -3.15 15.73 -0.61
CA LYS A 27 -2.34 16.79 0.01
C LYS A 27 -1.60 17.64 -1.02
N TYR A 28 -1.10 17.00 -2.07
CA TYR A 28 -0.29 17.66 -3.10
C TYR A 28 -1.04 17.91 -4.40
N GLY A 29 -2.36 17.67 -4.46
CA GLY A 29 -3.16 17.88 -5.67
C GLY A 29 -2.69 17.04 -6.87
N LEU A 30 -2.18 15.83 -6.62
CA LEU A 30 -1.68 14.96 -7.68
C LEU A 30 -2.85 14.32 -8.45
N ALA A 31 -2.60 13.97 -9.73
CA ALA A 31 -3.62 13.41 -10.60
C ALA A 31 -4.08 11.98 -10.22
N GLY A 32 -3.32 11.27 -9.37
CA GLY A 32 -3.68 9.93 -8.91
C GLY A 32 -2.51 9.12 -8.35
N ALA A 33 -2.72 7.80 -8.25
CA ALA A 33 -1.71 6.81 -7.86
C ALA A 33 -1.79 5.57 -8.77
N ALA A 34 -0.71 4.80 -8.81
CA ALA A 34 -0.64 3.52 -9.50
C ALA A 34 -0.13 2.44 -8.55
N GLY A 35 -0.72 1.24 -8.62
CA GLY A 35 -0.29 0.06 -7.86
C GLY A 35 0.38 -0.96 -8.77
N TRP A 36 1.51 -1.52 -8.33
CA TRP A 36 2.18 -2.63 -9.00
C TRP A 36 2.33 -3.85 -8.08
N ARG A 37 1.92 -5.06 -8.46
CA ARG A 37 1.16 -5.46 -9.67
C ARG A 37 -0.16 -6.08 -9.27
N LYS A 38 -1.11 -6.03 -10.19
CA LYS A 38 -2.42 -6.68 -10.07
C LYS A 38 -2.26 -8.18 -9.72
N GLY A 39 -3.03 -8.62 -8.73
CA GLY A 39 -3.05 -9.99 -8.21
C GLY A 39 -2.07 -10.26 -7.08
N HIS A 40 -1.31 -9.26 -6.61
CA HIS A 40 -0.39 -9.39 -5.46
C HIS A 40 -0.86 -8.60 -4.24
N GLU A 41 -1.94 -7.83 -4.39
CA GLU A 41 -2.62 -7.11 -3.34
C GLU A 41 -3.65 -7.99 -2.62
N SER A 42 -3.99 -7.61 -1.39
CA SER A 42 -5.22 -8.06 -0.75
C SER A 42 -6.41 -7.25 -1.27
N ALA A 43 -7.59 -7.89 -1.37
CA ALA A 43 -8.78 -7.27 -1.95
C ALA A 43 -9.18 -5.94 -1.28
N ASN A 44 -8.92 -5.79 0.03
CA ASN A 44 -9.20 -4.57 0.78
C ASN A 44 -8.36 -3.35 0.33
N ILE A 45 -7.27 -3.53 -0.42
CA ILE A 45 -6.49 -2.41 -0.96
C ILE A 45 -7.33 -1.61 -1.96
N TRP A 46 -8.15 -2.26 -2.78
CA TRP A 46 -9.04 -1.59 -3.73
C TRP A 46 -10.07 -0.71 -3.03
N ASN A 47 -10.66 -1.17 -1.93
CA ASN A 47 -11.57 -0.36 -1.12
C ASN A 47 -10.91 0.93 -0.60
N VAL A 48 -9.61 0.90 -0.29
CA VAL A 48 -8.87 2.08 0.17
C VAL A 48 -8.64 3.04 -0.99
N PHE A 49 -8.34 2.53 -2.20
CA PHE A 49 -8.25 3.35 -3.40
C PHE A 49 -9.60 4.03 -3.72
N GLU A 50 -10.71 3.30 -3.65
CA GLU A 50 -12.06 3.86 -3.83
C GLU A 50 -12.36 4.93 -2.77
N THR A 51 -12.15 4.62 -1.49
CA THR A 51 -12.41 5.54 -0.37
C THR A 51 -11.58 6.82 -0.48
N GLU A 52 -10.30 6.69 -0.82
CA GLU A 52 -9.40 7.84 -0.82
C GLU A 52 -9.36 8.60 -2.15
N LEU A 53 -9.50 7.95 -3.30
CA LEU A 53 -9.38 8.62 -4.60
C LEU A 53 -10.72 8.82 -5.32
N GLY A 54 -11.82 8.24 -4.82
CA GLY A 54 -13.14 8.34 -5.45
C GLY A 54 -13.19 7.67 -6.83
N LYS A 55 -12.42 6.61 -7.03
CA LYS A 55 -12.32 5.83 -8.28
C LYS A 55 -12.55 4.36 -8.03
#